data_AF-A0A415ZGN0-F1
#
_entry.id   AF-A0A415ZGN0-F1
#
_cell.length_a   1.000
_cell.length_b   1.000
_cell.length_c   1.000
_cell.angle_alpha   90.00
_cell.angle_beta   90.00
_cell.angle_gamma   90.00
#
_symmetry.space_group_name_H-M   'P 1'
#
loop_
_entity.id
_entity.type
_entity.pdbx_description
1 polymer ?
#
loop_
_entity_poly.entity_id
_entity_poly.type
_entity_poly.pdbx_seq_one_letter_code
_entity_poly.pdbx_strand_id
1 'polypeptide(L)'
;MPDTAEIVDVLVLHVHAGDTAEDITEQADTDAIRELLPQIRALRLPSYHRAISADCYQIQVVYGGKTVCFSLGEPSYAYEVTESMSPWVHKLSGGEKLLALLDEQ
;
A
#
# COMPACT_ATOMS: atom_id res chain seq x y z
N MET A 1 -10.34 -13.74 -13.03
CA MET A 1 -9.11 -13.72 -12.23
C MET A 1 -8.74 -12.25 -12.12
N PRO A 2 -8.56 -11.66 -10.92
CA PRO A 2 -8.09 -10.28 -10.89
C PRO A 2 -6.69 -10.27 -11.52
N ASP A 3 -6.49 -9.42 -12.52
CA ASP A 3 -5.29 -9.43 -13.36
C ASP A 3 -4.07 -8.96 -12.57
N THR A 4 -3.36 -9.91 -11.97
CA THR A 4 -2.01 -9.69 -11.41
C THR A 4 -1.03 -9.21 -12.48
N ALA A 5 -1.32 -9.48 -13.75
CA ALA A 5 -0.55 -9.05 -14.91
C ALA A 5 -0.50 -7.51 -15.10
N GLU A 6 -1.39 -6.76 -14.45
CA GLU A 6 -1.40 -5.30 -14.55
C GLU A 6 -0.54 -4.61 -13.47
N ILE A 7 -0.01 -5.37 -12.50
CA ILE A 7 0.94 -4.86 -11.50
C ILE A 7 2.36 -5.00 -12.07
N VAL A 8 2.89 -3.89 -12.58
CA VAL A 8 4.17 -3.86 -13.29
C VAL A 8 5.35 -3.76 -12.33
N ASP A 9 5.17 -3.01 -11.25
CA ASP A 9 6.23 -2.73 -10.28
C ASP A 9 5.67 -2.70 -8.86
N VAL A 10 6.50 -3.09 -7.89
CA VAL A 10 6.17 -3.13 -6.46
C VAL A 10 7.37 -2.58 -5.69
N LEU A 11 7.15 -1.48 -4.96
CA LEU A 11 8.10 -0.87 -4.04
C LEU A 11 7.53 -0.98 -2.62
N VAL A 12 8.33 -1.43 -1.67
CA VAL A 12 7.93 -1.63 -0.27
C VAL A 12 8.78 -0.72 0.60
N LEU A 13 8.13 0.12 1.39
CA LEU A 13 8.76 1.06 2.29
C LEU A 13 8.34 0.80 3.74
N HIS A 14 9.27 0.90 4.67
CA HIS A 14 8.96 1.03 6.10
C HIS A 14 9.04 2.52 6.48
N VAL A 15 7.90 3.11 6.85
CA VAL A 15 7.78 4.52 7.20
C VAL A 15 7.84 4.67 8.72
N HIS A 16 8.96 5.12 9.25
CA HIS A 16 9.13 5.34 10.69
C HIS A 16 8.45 6.61 11.19
N ALA A 17 8.25 6.67 12.51
CA ALA A 17 7.82 7.89 13.19
C ALA A 17 8.83 9.03 12.95
N GLY A 18 8.43 10.06 12.18
CA GLY A 18 9.29 11.19 11.81
C GLY A 18 9.43 11.45 10.31
N ASP A 19 8.57 10.84 9.47
CA ASP A 19 8.54 10.98 8.00
C ASP A 19 9.79 10.42 7.27
N THR A 20 10.62 9.62 7.94
CA THR A 20 11.70 8.86 7.28
C THR A 20 11.15 7.54 6.76
N ALA A 21 11.35 7.27 5.47
CA ALA A 21 10.99 6.00 4.85
C ALA A 21 12.26 5.23 4.45
N GLU A 22 12.35 3.97 4.86
CA GLU A 22 13.37 3.02 4.43
C GLU A 22 12.80 2.17 3.28
N ASP A 23 13.58 2.00 2.21
CA ASP A 23 13.24 1.09 1.12
C ASP A 23 13.66 -0.33 1.51
N ILE A 24 12.66 -1.19 1.71
CA ILE A 24 12.83 -2.59 2.12
C ILE A 24 12.42 -3.57 1.00
N THR A 25 12.37 -3.10 -0.25
CA THR A 25 11.88 -3.89 -1.38
C THR A 25 12.72 -5.14 -1.63
N GLU A 26 14.03 -5.09 -1.38
CA GLU A 26 14.92 -6.25 -1.56
C GLU A 26 14.74 -7.33 -0.49
N GLN A 27 14.20 -6.96 0.67
CA GLN A 27 13.88 -7.87 1.76
C GLN A 27 12.47 -8.44 1.55
N ALA A 28 11.52 -7.62 1.10
CA ALA A 28 10.13 -8.00 0.91
C ALA A 28 9.92 -9.12 -0.13
N ASP A 29 9.04 -10.08 0.19
CA ASP A 29 8.54 -11.07 -0.78
C ASP A 29 7.54 -10.40 -1.74
N THR A 30 8.07 -9.75 -2.79
CA THR A 30 7.24 -9.01 -3.75
C THR A 30 6.28 -9.90 -4.54
N ASP A 31 6.56 -11.19 -4.70
CA ASP A 31 5.68 -12.12 -5.40
C ASP A 31 4.48 -12.49 -4.53
N ALA A 32 4.69 -12.80 -3.25
CA ALA A 32 3.60 -13.01 -2.29
C ALA A 32 2.74 -11.74 -2.14
N ILE A 33 3.36 -10.55 -2.13
CA ILE A 33 2.63 -9.28 -2.13
C ILE A 33 1.72 -9.15 -3.37
N ARG A 34 2.23 -9.44 -4.58
CA ARG A 34 1.44 -9.42 -5.83
C ARG A 34 0.25 -10.36 -5.78
N GLU A 35 0.37 -11.53 -5.16
CA GLU A 35 -0.72 -12.50 -5.02
C GLU A 35 -1.79 -12.07 -3.99
N LEU A 36 -1.37 -11.35 -2.95
CA LEU A 36 -2.26 -10.90 -1.87
C LEU A 36 -2.99 -9.60 -2.20
N LEU A 37 -2.39 -8.68 -2.96
CA LEU A 37 -2.97 -7.38 -3.31
C LEU A 37 -4.41 -7.48 -3.89
N PRO A 38 -4.73 -8.39 -4.82
CA PRO A 38 -6.08 -8.54 -5.34
C PRO A 38 -7.14 -9.00 -4.33
N GLN A 39 -6.71 -9.55 -3.19
CA GLN A 39 -7.60 -10.03 -2.13
C GLN A 39 -8.03 -8.88 -1.21
N ILE A 40 -7.33 -7.74 -1.25
CA ILE A 40 -7.66 -6.56 -0.46
C ILE A 40 -8.92 -5.92 -1.00
N ARG A 41 -9.83 -5.55 -0.10
CA ARG A 41 -10.99 -4.74 -0.43
C ARG A 41 -10.76 -3.30 -0.03
N ALA A 42 -11.01 -2.40 -0.98
CA ALA A 42 -10.89 -0.96 -0.80
C ALA A 42 -12.28 -0.31 -0.80
N LEU A 43 -12.59 0.46 0.24
CA LEU A 43 -13.83 1.24 0.36
C LEU A 43 -13.52 2.73 0.32
N ARG A 44 -14.06 3.46 -0.67
CA ARG A 44 -13.85 4.90 -0.81
C ARG A 44 -14.39 5.66 0.40
N LEU A 45 -13.57 6.53 0.97
CA LEU A 45 -13.99 7.43 2.04
C LEU A 45 -14.60 8.72 1.48
N PRO A 46 -15.58 9.32 2.18
CA PRO A 46 -16.30 10.51 1.72
C PRO A 46 -15.49 11.81 1.80
N SER A 47 -14.35 11.82 2.50
CA SER A 47 -13.52 13.01 2.72
C SER A 47 -12.04 12.68 2.66
N TYR A 48 -11.21 13.69 2.35
CA TYR A 48 -9.76 13.59 2.43
C TYR A 48 -9.32 13.18 3.84
N HIS A 49 -8.39 12.22 3.91
CA HIS A 49 -7.78 11.78 5.15
C HIS A 49 -6.28 11.74 4.93
N ARG A 50 -5.49 12.34 5.83
CA ARG A 50 -4.04 12.22 5.78
C ARG A 50 -3.69 10.80 6.24
N ALA A 51 -3.61 9.89 5.29
CA ALA A 51 -3.43 8.45 5.49
C ALA A 51 -1.95 8.07 5.70
N ILE A 52 -1.26 8.74 6.62
CA ILE A 52 0.10 8.35 7.02
C ILE A 52 0.04 8.09 8.53
N SER A 53 -0.06 6.82 8.89
CA SER A 53 0.20 6.38 10.26
C SER A 53 1.69 6.48 10.55
N ALA A 54 2.05 6.92 11.76
CA ALA A 54 3.42 6.83 12.22
C ALA A 54 3.78 5.35 12.42
N ASP A 55 4.96 4.95 11.95
CA ASP A 55 5.45 3.56 12.00
C ASP A 55 4.54 2.57 11.25
N CYS A 56 4.56 2.64 9.93
CA CYS A 56 3.75 1.77 9.07
C CYS A 56 4.49 1.30 7.83
N TYR A 57 4.00 0.24 7.21
CA TYR A 57 4.50 -0.16 5.89
C TYR A 57 3.71 0.53 4.79
N GLN A 58 4.41 0.86 3.71
CA GLN A 58 3.82 1.43 2.52
C GLN A 58 4.22 0.61 1.29
N ILE A 59 3.24 0.05 0.60
CA ILE A 59 3.43 -0.68 -0.64
C ILE A 59 2.99 0.23 -1.79
N GLN A 60 3.90 0.62 -2.66
CA GLN A 60 3.60 1.32 -3.90
C GLN A 60 3.58 0.33 -5.05
N VAL A 61 2.53 0.40 -5.87
CA VAL A 61 2.40 -0.45 -7.05
C VAL A 61 2.06 0.38 -8.27
N VAL A 62 2.64 0.01 -9.41
CA VAL A 62 2.24 0.56 -10.70
C VAL A 62 1.18 -0.34 -11.31
N TYR A 63 -0.07 0.13 -11.31
CA TYR A 63 -1.23 -0.59 -11.84
C TYR A 63 -1.87 0.21 -12.99
N GLY A 64 -1.90 -0.36 -14.19
CA GLY A 64 -2.50 0.31 -15.37
C GLY A 64 -1.89 1.68 -15.69
N GLY A 65 -0.59 1.86 -15.42
CA GLY A 65 0.14 3.13 -15.60
C GLY A 65 -0.08 4.17 -14.50
N LYS A 66 -0.79 3.82 -13.43
CA LYS A 66 -1.01 4.67 -12.25
C LYS A 66 -0.24 4.11 -11.06
N THR A 67 0.38 4.97 -10.28
CA THR A 67 0.97 4.57 -9.00
C THR A 67 -0.11 4.61 -7.93
N VAL A 68 -0.38 3.45 -7.32
CA VAL A 68 -1.30 3.30 -6.19
C VAL A 68 -0.48 2.93 -4.97
N CYS A 69 -0.79 3.56 -3.85
CA CYS A 69 -0.06 3.43 -2.61
C CYS A 69 -0.98 2.80 -1.55
N PHE A 70 -0.52 1.73 -0.92
CA PHE A 70 -1.19 1.03 0.17
C PHE A 70 -0.41 1.31 1.46
N SER A 71 -0.97 2.10 2.37
CA SER A 71 -0.46 2.29 3.71
C SER A 71 -1.09 1.26 4.65
N LEU A 72 -0.26 0.38 5.20
CA LEU A 72 -0.62 -0.70 6.10
C LEU A 72 -0.29 -0.27 7.53
N GLY A 73 -1.28 0.30 8.19
CA GLY A 73 -1.24 0.64 9.61
C GLY A 73 -2.62 0.46 10.25
N GLU A 74 -2.79 0.99 11.46
CA GLU A 74 -4.09 1.05 12.13
C GLU A 74 -4.67 2.47 12.06
N PRO A 75 -5.64 2.76 11.16
CA PRO A 75 -6.21 1.91 10.11
C PRO A 75 -5.45 1.97 8.76
N SER A 76 -5.65 0.95 7.92
CA SER A 76 -4.98 0.82 6.62
C SER A 76 -5.75 1.52 5.49
N TYR A 77 -5.01 2.06 4.52
CA TYR A 77 -5.55 2.90 3.44
C TYR A 77 -4.88 2.65 2.10
N ALA A 78 -5.61 2.89 1.00
CA ALA A 78 -5.06 2.98 -0.34
C ALA A 78 -5.41 4.31 -1.00
N TYR A 79 -4.47 4.86 -1.77
CA TYR A 79 -4.64 6.12 -2.48
C TYR A 79 -3.82 6.14 -3.77
N GLU A 80 -4.33 6.84 -4.79
CA GLU A 80 -3.57 7.09 -6.02
C GLU A 80 -2.57 8.23 -5.77
N VAL A 81 -1.31 8.02 -6.16
CA VAL A 81 -0.28 9.07 -6.10
C VAL A 81 -0.49 9.98 -7.30
N THR A 82 -0.90 11.22 -7.04
CA THR A 82 -1.11 12.24 -8.07
C THR A 82 -0.44 13.54 -7.63
N GLU A 83 -0.10 14.42 -8.57
CA GLU A 83 0.39 15.78 -8.26
C GLU A 83 -0.66 16.64 -7.54
N SER A 84 -1.92 16.20 -7.50
CA SER A 84 -3.01 16.90 -6.82
C SER A 84 -2.98 16.65 -5.32
N MET A 85 -3.06 17.74 -4.55
CA MET A 85 -3.01 17.75 -3.07
C MET A 85 -4.21 17.09 -2.36
N SER A 86 -5.06 16.34 -3.07
CA SER A 86 -6.23 15.68 -2.49
C SER A 86 -6.48 14.30 -3.11
N PRO A 87 -5.61 13.31 -2.84
CA PRO A 87 -5.84 11.95 -3.29
C PRO A 87 -7.13 11.39 -2.68
N TRP A 88 -7.92 10.69 -3.49
CA TRP A 88 -9.06 9.91 -3.01
C TRP A 88 -8.55 8.74 -2.17
N VAL A 89 -8.87 8.74 -0.87
CA VAL A 89 -8.45 7.70 0.05
C VAL A 89 -9.52 6.62 0.15
N HIS A 90 -9.06 5.37 0.13
CA HIS A 90 -9.88 4.19 0.31
C HIS A 90 -9.45 3.47 1.57
N LYS A 91 -10.37 3.18 2.48
CA LYS A 91 -10.09 2.33 3.63
C LYS A 91 -9.91 0.89 3.16
N LEU A 92 -8.85 0.25 3.62
CA LEU A 92 -8.55 -1.14 3.29
C LEU A 92 -9.15 -2.10 4.32
N SER A 93 -9.47 -3.30 3.86
CA SER A 93 -9.83 -4.46 4.68
C SER A 93 -9.23 -5.72 4.06
N GLY A 94 -8.80 -6.67 4.88
CA GLY A 94 -8.04 -7.83 4.43
C GLY A 94 -6.54 -7.57 4.25
N GLY A 95 -6.03 -6.44 4.76
CA GLY A 95 -4.62 -6.08 4.73
C GLY A 95 -3.77 -6.78 5.79
N GLU A 96 -4.38 -7.50 6.72
CA GLU A 96 -3.68 -8.14 7.85
C GLU A 96 -2.67 -9.20 7.38
N LYS A 97 -2.98 -9.89 6.27
CA LYS A 97 -2.06 -10.88 5.67
C LYS A 97 -0.81 -10.23 5.09
N LEU A 98 -0.94 -9.05 4.49
CA LEU A 98 0.22 -8.30 3.98
C LEU A 98 1.05 -7.75 5.13
N LEU A 99 0.40 -7.26 6.19
CA LEU A 99 1.10 -6.80 7.38
C LEU A 99 1.91 -7.94 8.02
N ALA A 100 1.30 -9.11 8.21
CA ALA A 100 1.99 -10.29 8.74
C ALA A 100 3.18 -10.72 7.88
N LEU A 101 3.02 -10.73 6.55
CA LEU A 101 4.10 -11.06 5.61
C LEU A 101 5.29 -10.09 5.72
N LEU A 102 5.03 -8.81 6.00
CA LEU A 102 6.07 -7.79 6.14
C LEU A 102 6.71 -7.79 7.53
N ASP A 103 5.97 -8.17 8.57
CA ASP A 103 6.50 -8.32 9.94
C ASP A 103 7.38 -9.56 10.13
N GLU A 104 7.29 -10.55 9.22
CA GLU A 104 8.12 -11.77 9.24
C GLU A 104 9.53 -11.58 8.64
N GLN A 105 9.87 -10.35 8.23
CA GLN A 105 11.14 -9.98 7.60
C GLN A 105 12.29 -9.76 8.59
#